data_AF-A0A959Z6C5-F1
#
_entry.id   AF-A0A959Z6C5-F1
#
_cell.length_a   1.000
_cell.length_b   1.000
_cell.length_c   1.000
_cell.angle_alpha   90.00
_cell.angle_beta   90.00
_cell.angle_gamma   90.00
#
_symmetry.space_group_name_H-M   'P 1'
#
loop_
_entity.id
_entity.type
_entity.pdbx_description
1 polymer ?
#
loop_
_entity_poly.entity_id
_entity_poly.type
_entity_poly.pdbx_seq_one_letter_code
_entity_poly.pdbx_strand_id
1 'polypeptide(L)'
;MPGIHPMSLRLSHVISTVLLSVASYAQNGPVIATGAMRNTMFNGQLAGLIQLDSIAEPGVFGLGPVEYLRGELLLWDGHAYRAIAKGDSAMHVAEHPETKAPFFVHQTVQEWHA
;
A
#
# COMPACT_ATOMS: atom_id res chain seq x y z
N MET A 1 12.43 -70.91 -24.86
CA MET A 1 13.21 -69.70 -24.52
C MET A 1 12.28 -68.66 -23.93
N PRO A 2 12.70 -67.94 -22.87
CA PRO A 2 11.81 -67.25 -21.93
C PRO A 2 11.65 -65.75 -22.26
N GLY A 3 10.56 -65.15 -21.79
CA GLY A 3 10.36 -63.70 -21.84
C GLY A 3 9.50 -63.26 -20.67
N ILE A 4 10.12 -63.12 -19.51
CA ILE A 4 9.51 -62.59 -18.29
C ILE A 4 9.46 -61.07 -18.47
N HIS A 5 8.27 -60.46 -18.49
CA HIS A 5 8.15 -59.01 -18.45
C HIS A 5 8.22 -58.53 -16.99
N PRO A 6 9.18 -57.67 -16.61
CA PRO A 6 9.20 -57.06 -15.29
C PRO A 6 8.17 -55.93 -15.21
N MET A 7 7.40 -55.97 -14.13
CA MET A 7 6.59 -54.88 -13.62
C MET A 7 7.51 -53.70 -13.25
N SER A 8 7.53 -52.66 -14.08
CA SER A 8 8.28 -51.42 -13.81
C SER A 8 7.31 -50.33 -13.33
N LEU A 9 7.46 -50.06 -12.03
CA LEU A 9 6.90 -49.02 -11.18
C LEU A 9 6.81 -47.64 -11.89
N ARG A 10 5.62 -47.19 -12.30
CA ARG A 10 5.37 -45.78 -12.62
C ARG A 10 4.79 -45.07 -11.40
N LEU A 11 5.63 -44.82 -10.41
CA LEU A 11 5.33 -44.01 -9.23
C LEU A 11 6.34 -42.86 -9.13
N SER A 12 6.20 -41.78 -9.91
CA SER A 12 7.05 -40.59 -9.65
C SER A 12 6.67 -39.27 -10.35
N HIS A 13 5.41 -38.95 -10.63
CA HIS A 13 5.13 -37.63 -11.26
C HIS A 13 3.99 -36.81 -10.64
N VAL A 14 3.35 -37.28 -9.57
CA VAL A 14 2.22 -36.53 -8.96
C VAL A 14 2.66 -35.63 -7.78
N ILE A 15 3.87 -35.79 -7.26
CA ILE A 15 4.30 -35.06 -6.05
C ILE A 15 5.01 -33.72 -6.37
N SER A 16 5.45 -33.48 -7.60
CA SER A 16 6.21 -32.25 -7.92
C SER A 16 5.34 -31.01 -8.16
N THR A 17 4.04 -31.16 -8.45
CA THR A 17 3.21 -30.03 -8.89
C THR A 17 2.53 -29.29 -7.73
N VAL A 18 2.55 -29.83 -6.52
CA VAL A 18 1.85 -29.25 -5.35
C VAL A 18 2.69 -28.23 -4.59
N LEU A 19 4.01 -28.14 -4.88
CA LEU A 19 4.92 -27.23 -4.16
C LEU A 19 5.04 -25.81 -4.77
N LEU A 20 4.44 -25.53 -5.93
CA LEU A 20 4.59 -24.22 -6.59
C LEU A 20 3.46 -23.22 -6.28
N SER A 21 2.33 -23.64 -5.71
CA SER A 21 1.17 -22.76 -5.50
C SER A 21 1.14 -22.03 -4.16
N VAL A 22 2.16 -22.17 -3.31
CA VAL A 22 2.19 -21.59 -1.95
C VAL A 22 2.96 -20.26 -1.84
N ALA A 23 3.41 -19.68 -2.96
CA ALA A 23 4.18 -18.42 -2.93
C ALA A 23 3.33 -17.14 -3.13
N SER A 24 2.01 -17.21 -3.22
CA SER A 24 1.15 -16.03 -3.46
C SER A 24 0.78 -15.22 -2.21
N TYR A 25 1.38 -15.49 -1.05
CA TYR A 25 1.07 -14.82 0.22
C TYR A 25 1.83 -13.50 0.40
N ALA A 26 1.44 -12.48 -0.37
CA ALA A 26 1.42 -11.05 -0.02
C ALA A 26 1.12 -10.24 -1.29
N GLN A 27 -0.15 -9.92 -1.55
CA GLN A 27 -0.55 -9.13 -2.72
C GLN A 27 -0.05 -7.67 -2.65
N ASN A 28 0.25 -7.15 -1.45
CA ASN A 28 0.72 -5.79 -1.20
C ASN A 28 1.77 -5.77 -0.08
N GLY A 29 2.58 -4.71 -0.03
CA GLY A 29 3.53 -4.46 1.06
C GLY A 29 2.83 -4.22 2.40
N PRO A 30 3.59 -4.20 3.52
CA PRO A 30 3.02 -3.90 4.83
C PRO A 30 2.42 -2.49 4.86
N VAL A 31 1.37 -2.33 5.67
CA VAL A 31 0.82 -1.01 5.97
C VAL A 31 1.74 -0.31 6.96
N ILE A 32 2.23 0.86 6.57
CA ILE A 32 3.13 1.70 7.34
C ILE A 32 2.33 2.90 7.86
N ALA A 33 2.34 3.08 9.17
CA ALA A 33 1.72 4.23 9.84
C ALA A 33 2.81 5.17 10.38
N THR A 34 2.76 6.43 9.97
CA THR A 34 3.55 7.51 10.58
C THR A 34 2.64 8.34 11.46
N GLY A 35 3.09 8.65 12.68
CA GLY A 35 2.29 9.38 13.66
C GLY A 35 1.08 8.58 14.17
N ALA A 36 0.18 9.25 14.88
CA ALA A 36 -1.06 8.66 15.34
C ALA A 36 -2.15 9.72 15.45
N MET A 37 -3.35 9.43 14.95
CA MET A 37 -4.51 10.31 15.04
C MET A 37 -4.78 10.78 16.49
N ARG A 38 -4.57 9.91 17.49
CA ARG A 38 -4.71 10.27 18.90
C ARG A 38 -3.80 11.42 19.31
N ASN A 39 -2.56 11.46 18.82
CA ASN A 39 -1.62 12.52 19.17
C ASN A 39 -2.05 13.86 18.57
N THR A 40 -2.56 13.85 17.34
CA THR A 40 -3.06 15.07 16.69
C THR A 40 -4.35 15.56 17.36
N MET A 41 -5.31 14.68 17.61
CA MET A 41 -6.63 15.04 18.13
C MET A 41 -6.66 15.34 19.63
N PHE A 42 -5.85 14.66 20.44
CA PHE A 42 -5.89 14.81 21.91
C PHE A 42 -4.66 15.49 22.50
N ASN A 43 -3.50 15.38 21.84
CA ASN A 43 -2.23 15.90 22.39
C ASN A 43 -1.72 17.15 21.63
N GLY A 44 -2.46 17.63 20.62
CA GLY A 44 -2.11 18.85 19.88
C GLY A 44 -0.93 18.71 18.91
N GLN A 45 -0.53 17.49 18.53
CA GLN A 45 0.52 17.25 17.52
C GLN A 45 0.00 17.53 16.10
N LEU A 46 -0.16 18.82 15.78
CA LEU A 46 -0.75 19.30 14.53
C LEU A 46 0.26 19.47 13.40
N ALA A 47 1.54 19.70 13.72
CA ALA A 47 2.61 19.89 12.73
C ALA A 47 2.97 18.57 12.01
N GLY A 48 3.39 18.69 10.75
CA GLY A 48 3.73 17.52 9.93
C GLY A 48 4.93 16.71 10.45
N LEU A 49 4.78 15.39 10.47
CA LEU A 49 5.82 14.41 10.79
C LEU A 49 6.41 13.73 9.55
N ILE A 50 5.65 13.70 8.45
CA ILE A 50 6.05 13.13 7.17
C ILE A 50 5.73 14.11 6.06
N GLN A 51 6.61 14.19 5.06
CA GLN A 51 6.42 14.93 3.83
C GLN A 51 6.13 13.93 2.71
N LEU A 52 5.16 14.20 1.83
CA LEU A 52 4.71 13.19 0.88
C LEU A 52 5.76 12.89 -0.20
N ASP A 53 6.51 13.88 -0.65
CA ASP A 53 7.64 13.71 -1.57
C ASP A 53 8.68 12.68 -1.09
N SER A 54 8.85 12.50 0.22
CA SER A 54 9.81 11.53 0.78
C SER A 54 9.37 10.07 0.65
N ILE A 55 8.12 9.82 0.24
CA ILE A 55 7.54 8.48 0.05
C ILE A 55 6.80 8.35 -1.30
N ALA A 56 6.89 9.37 -2.16
CA ALA A 56 6.17 9.47 -3.42
C ALA A 56 6.82 8.63 -4.52
N GLU A 57 6.69 7.31 -4.39
CA GLU A 57 7.22 6.34 -5.36
C GLU A 57 6.08 5.63 -6.10
N PRO A 58 6.29 5.18 -7.35
CA PRO A 58 5.32 4.35 -8.07
C PRO A 58 4.85 3.17 -7.24
N GLY A 59 3.56 2.86 -7.32
CA GLY A 59 2.89 1.84 -6.52
C GLY A 59 2.57 2.26 -5.08
N VAL A 60 3.02 3.41 -4.58
CA VAL A 60 2.65 3.83 -3.21
C VAL A 60 1.23 4.38 -3.19
N PHE A 61 0.42 3.83 -2.29
CA PHE A 61 -0.92 4.32 -1.95
C PHE A 61 -0.96 4.73 -0.48
N GLY A 62 -1.58 5.86 -0.16
CA GLY A 62 -1.74 6.28 1.23
C GLY A 62 -2.67 7.46 1.42
N LEU A 63 -3.03 7.71 2.68
CA LEU A 63 -3.94 8.77 3.08
C LEU A 63 -3.67 9.30 4.49
N GLY A 64 -4.08 10.54 4.72
CA GLY A 64 -4.01 11.24 6.00
C GLY A 64 -4.29 12.73 5.83
N PRO A 65 -4.36 13.52 6.90
CA PRO A 65 -4.68 14.93 6.78
C PRO A 65 -3.46 15.79 6.43
N VAL A 66 -3.73 16.95 5.86
CA VAL A 66 -2.75 18.05 5.82
C VAL A 66 -2.44 18.48 7.26
N GLU A 67 -1.19 18.82 7.56
CA GLU A 67 -0.83 19.46 8.83
C GLU A 67 -1.77 20.60 9.22
N TYR A 68 -2.00 20.69 10.53
CA TYR A 68 -3.00 21.56 11.15
C TYR A 68 -4.46 21.24 10.75
N LEU A 69 -4.72 20.02 10.26
CA LEU A 69 -6.06 19.55 9.89
C LEU A 69 -6.74 20.45 8.84
N ARG A 70 -5.95 20.98 7.90
CA ARG A 70 -6.41 21.97 6.89
C ARG A 70 -6.90 21.34 5.58
N GLY A 71 -7.17 20.05 5.59
CA GLY A 71 -7.57 19.28 4.41
C GLY A 71 -7.10 17.84 4.49
N GLU A 72 -7.27 17.13 3.38
CA GLU A 72 -6.91 15.72 3.24
C GLU A 72 -5.81 15.53 2.20
N LEU A 73 -5.05 14.45 2.36
CA LEU A 73 -3.98 14.04 1.48
C LEU A 73 -4.25 12.63 0.95
N LEU A 74 -4.00 12.45 -0.34
CA LEU A 74 -4.02 11.17 -1.02
C LEU A 74 -2.69 11.00 -1.74
N LEU A 75 -1.99 9.91 -1.48
CA LEU A 75 -0.88 9.46 -2.32
C LEU A 75 -1.42 8.32 -3.18
N TRP A 76 -1.38 8.49 -4.50
CA TRP A 76 -1.90 7.51 -5.46
C TRP A 76 -0.84 7.24 -6.51
N ASP A 77 -0.28 6.02 -6.49
CA ASP A 77 0.74 5.57 -7.43
C ASP A 77 1.93 6.53 -7.50
N GLY A 78 2.35 7.06 -6.35
CA GLY A 78 3.42 8.06 -6.23
C GLY A 78 2.99 9.51 -6.46
N HIS A 79 1.76 9.77 -6.90
CA HIS A 79 1.23 11.13 -7.09
C HIS A 79 0.52 11.64 -5.83
N ALA A 80 0.99 12.77 -5.31
CA ALA A 80 0.51 13.34 -4.05
C ALA A 80 -0.53 14.44 -4.30
N TYR A 81 -1.78 14.17 -3.93
CA TYR A 81 -2.90 15.09 -4.06
C TYR A 81 -3.28 15.68 -2.71
N ARG A 82 -3.61 16.96 -2.71
CA ARG A 82 -4.15 17.69 -1.55
C ARG A 82 -5.55 18.19 -1.85
N ALA A 83 -6.49 17.84 -0.98
CA ALA A 83 -7.88 18.23 -1.03
C ALA A 83 -8.18 19.25 0.08
N ILE A 84 -8.64 20.45 -0.29
CA ILE A 84 -8.98 21.53 0.63
C ILE A 84 -10.40 22.01 0.34
N ALA A 85 -11.21 22.19 1.38
CA ALA A 85 -12.54 22.79 1.25
C ALA A 85 -12.44 24.26 0.80
N LYS A 86 -13.23 24.64 -0.19
CA LYS A 86 -13.43 26.03 -0.64
C LYS A 86 -14.86 26.45 -0.29
N GLY A 87 -15.05 26.95 0.93
CA GLY A 87 -16.38 27.22 1.48
C GLY A 87 -17.19 25.94 1.72
N ASP A 88 -18.51 26.07 1.78
CA ASP A 88 -19.38 24.99 2.29
C ASP A 88 -19.76 23.93 1.25
N SER A 89 -19.47 24.16 -0.04
CA SER A 89 -20.00 23.31 -1.13
C SER A 89 -18.99 22.94 -2.21
N ALA A 90 -17.75 23.43 -2.12
CA ALA A 90 -16.72 23.14 -3.10
C ALA A 90 -15.47 22.57 -2.44
N MET A 91 -14.77 21.70 -3.18
CA MET A 91 -13.47 21.16 -2.80
C MET A 91 -12.50 21.46 -3.92
N HIS A 92 -11.28 21.84 -3.57
CA HIS A 92 -10.18 21.98 -4.50
C HIS A 92 -9.17 20.87 -4.27
N VAL A 93 -8.95 20.07 -5.31
CA VAL A 93 -7.95 19.01 -5.32
C VAL A 93 -6.87 19.39 -6.33
N ALA A 94 -5.62 19.35 -5.91
CA ALA A 94 -4.47 19.62 -6.75
C ALA A 94 -3.26 18.79 -6.29
N GLU A 95 -2.35 18.52 -7.21
CA GLU A 95 -1.09 17.83 -6.91
C GLU A 95 -0.14 18.76 -6.13
N HIS A 96 0.35 18.28 -4.99
CA HIS A 96 1.14 19.04 -4.03
C HIS A 96 2.08 18.10 -3.23
N PRO A 97 3.15 17.59 -3.86
CA PRO A 97 4.05 16.62 -3.23
C PRO A 97 4.80 17.16 -2.02
N GLU A 98 5.00 18.48 -1.94
CA GLU A 98 5.70 19.13 -0.83
C GLU A 98 4.91 19.13 0.50
N THR A 99 3.66 18.66 0.47
CA THR A 99 2.74 18.71 1.61
C THR A 99 3.14 17.75 2.74
N LYS A 100 2.72 18.08 3.95
CA LYS A 100 3.05 17.32 5.16
C LYS A 100 1.82 16.86 5.92
N ALA A 101 1.97 15.74 6.62
CA ALA A 101 0.92 15.14 7.43
C ALA A 101 1.41 14.90 8.88
N PRO A 102 0.57 15.19 9.90
CA PRO A 102 0.90 14.88 11.30
C PRO A 102 0.70 13.40 11.62
N PHE A 103 -0.12 12.72 10.82
CA PHE A 103 -0.19 11.27 10.73
C PHE A 103 -0.55 10.87 9.30
N PHE A 104 -0.05 9.73 8.83
CA PHE A 104 -0.30 9.25 7.49
C PHE A 104 -0.16 7.73 7.47
N VAL A 105 -1.02 7.06 6.73
CA VAL A 105 -0.93 5.61 6.53
C VAL A 105 -0.69 5.34 5.05
N HIS A 106 0.26 4.48 4.73
CA HIS A 106 0.58 4.14 3.35
C HIS A 106 1.05 2.68 3.22
N GLN A 107 1.04 2.18 2.00
CA GLN A 107 1.58 0.87 1.63
C GLN A 107 2.07 0.92 0.17
N THR A 108 2.88 -0.07 -0.22
CA THR A 108 3.22 -0.31 -1.62
C THR A 108 2.23 -1.32 -2.21
N VAL A 109 1.53 -0.91 -3.26
CA VAL A 109 0.62 -1.72 -4.07
C VAL A 109 1.41 -2.39 -5.19
N GLN A 110 1.35 -3.72 -5.28
CA GLN A 110 2.10 -4.47 -6.30
C GLN A 110 1.33 -4.55 -7.62
N GLU A 111 0.00 -4.68 -7.55
CA GLU A 111 -0.89 -4.79 -8.71
C GLU A 111 -2.20 -4.03 -8.45
N TRP A 112 -2.60 -3.20 -9.41
CA TRP A 112 -3.86 -2.47 -9.37
C TRP A 112 -4.96 -3.27 -10.07
N HIS A 113 -6.06 -3.55 -9.38
CA HIS A 113 -7.25 -4.17 -9.97
C HIS A 113 -8.32 -3.11 -10.24
N ALA A 114 -9.02 -3.24 -11.38
CA ALA A 114 -10.10 -2.36 -11.82
C ALA A 114 -11.49 -2.90 -11.45
#